data_AF-A0A2W5VBE9-F1
#
_entry.id   AF-A0A2W5VBE9-F1
#
_cell.length_a   1.000
_cell.length_b   1.000
_cell.length_c   1.000
_cell.angle_alpha   90.00
_cell.angle_beta   90.00
_cell.angle_gamma   90.00
#
_symmetry.space_group_name_H-M   'P 1'
#
loop_
_entity.id
_entity.type
_entity.pdbx_description
1 polymer ?
#
loop_
_entity_poly.entity_id
_entity_poly.type
_entity_poly.pdbx_seq_one_letter_code
_entity_poly.pdbx_strand_id
1 'polypeptide(L)' 'MVKPIHVLSGPNLNLLGTREPEIYGKDTLDDVRARCEARAASRGVSVVFRQSNHEGVLIDWVQEARVSASA' A
#
# COMPACT_ATOMS: atom_id res chain seq x y z
N MET A 1 2.58 -7.19 20.49
CA MET A 1 2.17 -7.57 19.11
C MET A 1 3.01 -6.75 18.14
N VAL A 2 3.57 -7.35 17.09
CA VAL A 2 4.39 -6.63 16.11
C VAL A 2 3.49 -5.64 15.37
N LYS A 3 3.91 -4.37 15.29
CA LYS A 3 3.16 -3.34 14.58
C LYS A 3 3.24 -3.58 13.05
N PRO A 4 2.19 -3.28 12.28
CA PRO A 4 2.17 -3.53 10.84
C PRO A 4 3.08 -2.57 10.06
N ILE A 5 3.42 -2.95 8.83
CA ILE A 5 3.99 -2.05 7.83
C ILE A 5 2.85 -1.36 7.10
N HIS A 6 2.86 -0.03 7.01
CA HIS A 6 1.88 0.74 6.25
C HIS A 6 2.38 0.94 4.81
N VAL A 7 1.60 0.50 3.84
CA VAL A 7 1.85 0.74 2.41
C VAL A 7 0.73 1.67 1.92
N LEU A 8 1.10 2.93 1.65
CA LEU A 8 0.16 3.98 1.26
C LEU A 8 0.40 4.36 -0.20
N SER A 9 -0.61 4.15 -1.04
CA SER A 9 -0.58 4.42 -2.47
C SER A 9 -1.26 5.74 -2.80
N GLY A 10 -0.57 6.59 -3.56
CA GLY A 10 -1.05 7.90 -3.96
C GLY A 10 -2.07 7.89 -5.10
N PRO A 11 -2.35 9.08 -5.68
CA PRO A 11 -3.38 9.23 -6.70
C PRO A 11 -3.12 8.42 -7.97
N ASN A 12 -4.21 8.00 -8.61
CA ASN A 12 -4.26 7.25 -9.87
C ASN A 12 -3.69 5.82 -9.81
N LEU A 13 -3.03 5.40 -8.73
CA LEU A 13 -2.54 4.02 -8.61
C LEU A 13 -3.66 2.98 -8.54
N ASN A 14 -4.89 3.40 -8.23
CA ASN A 14 -6.09 2.57 -8.39
C ASN A 14 -6.37 2.18 -9.87
N LEU A 15 -5.68 2.79 -10.84
CA LEU A 15 -5.78 2.49 -12.27
C LEU A 15 -4.65 1.57 -12.78
N LEU A 16 -3.74 1.12 -11.91
CA LEU A 16 -2.71 0.14 -12.29
C LEU A 16 -3.33 -1.10 -12.95
N GLY A 17 -2.62 -1.63 -13.94
CA GLY A 17 -3.08 -2.74 -14.78
C GLY A 17 -4.01 -2.35 -15.92
N THR A 18 -4.57 -1.13 -15.92
CA THR A 18 -5.45 -0.62 -16.99
C THR A 18 -4.88 0.59 -17.72
N ARG A 19 -4.10 1.42 -17.03
CA ARG A 19 -3.47 2.62 -17.60
C ARG A 19 -2.06 2.32 -18.11
N GLU A 20 -1.81 2.65 -19.38
CA GLU A 20 -0.47 2.61 -20.03
C GLU A 20 0.30 1.32 -19.65
N PRO A 21 -0.27 0.11 -19.89
CA PRO A 21 0.29 -1.15 -19.41
C PRO A 21 1.69 -1.47 -19.95
N GLU A 22 2.06 -0.89 -21.09
CA GLU A 22 3.40 -0.93 -21.65
C GLU A 22 4.44 -0.15 -20.82
N ILE A 23 4.01 0.80 -19.99
CA ILE A 23 4.87 1.58 -19.09
C ILE A 23 4.80 1.03 -17.67
N TYR A 24 3.60 0.81 -17.14
CA TYR A 24 3.39 0.46 -15.72
C TYR A 24 3.20 -1.03 -15.44
N GLY A 25 3.18 -1.86 -16.50
CA GLY A 25 2.88 -3.27 -16.39
C GLY A 25 1.38 -3.56 -16.33
N LYS A 26 1.06 -4.86 -16.37
CA LYS A 26 -0.32 -5.36 -16.37
C LYS A 26 -0.86 -5.67 -14.97
N ASP A 27 0.01 -5.63 -13.97
CA ASP A 27 -0.36 -5.92 -12.60
C ASP A 27 -1.25 -4.81 -12.05
N THR A 28 -2.31 -5.23 -11.36
CA THR A 28 -3.22 -4.33 -10.66
C THR A 28 -2.64 -3.92 -9.30
N LEU A 29 -3.25 -2.91 -8.67
CA LEU A 29 -2.88 -2.54 -7.32
C LEU A 29 -3.19 -3.65 -6.30
N ASP A 30 -4.19 -4.49 -6.55
CA ASP A 30 -4.50 -5.64 -5.70
C ASP A 30 -3.44 -6.76 -5.84
N ASP A 31 -2.87 -6.95 -7.04
CA ASP A 31 -1.73 -7.87 -7.22
C ASP A 31 -0.51 -7.41 -6.42
N VAL A 32 -0.26 -6.09 -6.40
CA VAL A 32 0.79 -5.49 -5.57
C VAL A 32 0.49 -5.71 -4.08
N ARG A 33 -0.76 -5.50 -3.64
CA ARG A 33 -1.19 -5.77 -2.24
C ARG A 33 -0.89 -7.21 -1.84
N ALA A 34 -1.33 -8.18 -2.64
CA ALA A 34 -1.15 -9.59 -2.35
C ALA A 34 0.34 -9.97 -2.20
N ARG A 35 1.21 -9.41 -3.05
CA ARG A 35 2.67 -9.62 -2.94
C ARG A 35 3.26 -9.02 -1.67
N CYS A 36 2.85 -7.80 -1.30
CA CYS A 36 3.28 -7.15 -0.08
C CYS A 36 2.87 -7.97 1.16
N GLU A 37 1.61 -8.39 1.21
CA GLU A 37 1.05 -9.19 2.31
C GLU A 37 1.75 -10.54 2.42
N ALA A 38 1.92 -11.28 1.31
CA ALA A 38 2.63 -12.56 1.31
C ALA A 38 4.07 -12.42 1.81
N ARG A 39 4.78 -11.37 1.37
CA ARG A 39 6.17 -11.11 1.78
C ARG A 39 6.29 -10.72 3.25
N ALA A 40 5.35 -9.94 3.78
CA ALA A 40 5.34 -9.56 5.18
C ALA A 40 4.95 -10.75 6.07
N ALA A 41 3.95 -11.53 5.66
CA ALA A 41 3.52 -12.74 6.36
C ALA A 41 4.66 -13.76 6.47
N SER A 42 5.48 -13.92 5.43
CA SER A 42 6.67 -14.79 5.48
C SER A 42 7.74 -14.33 6.49
N ARG A 43 7.59 -13.14 7.08
CA ARG A 43 8.46 -12.54 8.10
C ARG A 43 7.74 -12.32 9.43
N GLY A 44 6.51 -12.81 9.58
CA GLY A 44 5.71 -12.63 10.79
C GLY A 44 5.22 -11.20 11.02
N VAL A 45 5.12 -10.38 9.95
CA VAL A 45 4.66 -8.99 10.00
C VAL A 45 3.37 -8.85 9.19
N SER A 46 2.43 -8.02 9.65
CA SER A 46 1.21 -7.69 8.91
C SER A 46 1.38 -6.40 8.10
N VAL A 47 0.53 -6.20 7.10
CA VAL A 47 0.52 -4.99 6.27
C VAL A 47 -0.81 -4.27 6.44
N VAL A 48 -0.77 -2.94 6.53
CA VAL A 48 -1.93 -2.08 6.30
C VAL A 48 -1.74 -1.45 4.92
N PHE A 49 -2.53 -1.89 3.95
CA PHE A 49 -2.44 -1.44 2.56
C PHE A 49 -3.61 -0.51 2.24
N ARG A 50 -3.32 0.73 1.83
CA ARG A 50 -4.35 1.74 1.54
C ARG A 50 -3.99 2.57 0.30
N GLN A 51 -5.00 3.07 -0.40
CA GLN A 51 -4.85 3.96 -1.55
C GLN A 51 -5.82 5.13 -1.45
N SER A 52 -5.38 6.33 -1.83
CA SER A 52 -6.26 7.48 -1.94
C SER A 52 -5.83 8.42 -3.06
N ASN A 53 -6.81 9.04 -3.70
CA ASN A 53 -6.62 10.16 -4.64
C ASN A 53 -6.59 11.53 -3.95
N HIS A 54 -6.83 11.57 -2.64
CA HIS A 54 -6.88 12.80 -1.85
C HIS A 54 -5.64 12.93 -0.98
N GLU A 55 -4.92 14.04 -1.16
CA GLU A 55 -3.71 14.36 -0.39
C GLU A 55 -3.97 14.37 1.12
N GLY A 56 -5.04 15.02 1.58
CA GLY A 56 -5.38 15.08 3.00
C GLY A 56 -5.52 13.71 3.64
N VAL A 57 -6.16 12.77 2.96
CA VAL A 57 -6.32 11.38 3.45
C VAL A 57 -4.97 10.67 3.56
N LEU A 58 -4.05 10.89 2.60
CA LEU A 58 -2.71 10.32 2.69
C LEU A 58 -1.92 10.91 3.86
N ILE A 59 -2.05 12.22 4.08
CA ILE A 59 -1.44 12.91 5.23
C ILE A 59 -1.99 12.33 6.54
N ASP A 60 -3.30 12.16 6.66
CA ASP A 60 -3.94 11.58 7.85
C ASP A 60 -3.39 10.19 8.15
N TRP A 61 -3.23 9.34 7.12
CA TRP A 61 -2.68 8.00 7.29
C TRP A 61 -1.19 7.99 7.65
N VAL A 62 -0.40 8.95 7.16
CA VAL A 62 1.00 9.12 7.59
C VAL A 62 1.07 9.55 9.05
N GLN A 63 0.20 10.46 9.48
CA GLN A 63 0.13 10.89 10.88
C GLN A 63 -0.35 9.75 11.80
N GLU A 64 -1.31 8.93 11.36
CA GLU A 64 -1.73 7.70 12.05
C GLU A 64 -0.56 6.72 12.19
N ALA A 65 0.15 6.46 11.09
CA ALA A 65 1.28 5.53 11.03
C ALA A 65 2.41 5.90 12.00
N ARG A 66 2.60 7.19 12.32
CA ARG A 66 3.56 7.66 13.34
C ARG A 66 3.39 6.94 14.67
N VAL A 67 2.16 6.54 15.03
CA VAL A 67 1.86 5.85 16.29
C VAL A 67 1.69 4.35 16.09
N SER A 68 1.10 3.94 14.96
CA SER A 68 0.66 2.56 14.74
C SER A 68 1.63 1.68 13.94
N ALA A 69 2.57 2.24 13.17
CA ALA A 69 3.44 1.46 12.27
C ALA A 69 4.64 0.84 12.98
N SER A 70 5.21 -0.22 12.37
CA SER A 70 6.49 -0.80 12.79
C SER A 70 7.60 0.26 12.81
N ALA A 71 8.47 0.17 13.82
CA ALA A 71 9.73 0.89 13.86
C ALA A 71 10.74 0.31 12.87
#